data_AF-A0A3D3F7C9-F1
#
_entry.id   AF-A0A3D3F7C9-F1
#
_cell.length_a   1.000
_cell.length_b   1.000
_cell.length_c   1.000
_cell.angle_alpha   90.00
_cell.angle_beta   90.00
_cell.angle_gamma   90.00
#
_symmetry.space_group_name_H-M   'P 1'
#
loop_
_entity.id
_entity.type
_entity.pdbx_description
1 polymer ?
#
loop_
_entity_poly.entity_id
_entity_poly.type
_entity_poly.pdbx_seq_one_letter_code
_entity_poly.pdbx_strand_id
1 'polypeptide(L)'
;TMPDVYSQHWNAAKYAFVKSPKGFAFSYTPWLNKLVDDIHLLYASGYWKFGNEDLNALSASLRYFSLGQVSLFNENTDYIMGVFPNEFAFDIAYSRKLTETFSGAITLRYIRADYSAGSDDITPGNAFAADIAGYNETYLYMGRSEALLGLGFSISNIGTKISYDGNNTSMFLPTNLRLGASLAYPLSDKNTLSISFDVNKLLVPTPQLPKEEETSEEAQKRIDDYYNISSIAGIFKSFGDAPGGFKEEMQEVM
;
A
#
# COMPACT_ATOMS: atom_id res chain seq x y z
N THR A 1 -7.16 -5.77 -12.64
CA THR A 1 -6.83 -4.94 -13.82
C THR A 1 -5.73 -5.59 -14.64
N MET A 2 -5.65 -5.29 -15.94
CA MET A 2 -4.59 -5.82 -16.82
C MET A 2 -3.18 -5.37 -16.38
N PRO A 3 -2.12 -6.11 -16.77
CA PRO A 3 -0.74 -5.73 -16.48
C PRO A 3 -0.30 -4.45 -17.18
N ASP A 4 0.34 -3.55 -16.44
CA ASP A 4 0.81 -2.26 -16.94
C ASP A 4 2.05 -1.76 -16.18
N VAL A 5 2.56 -0.59 -16.58
CA VAL A 5 3.76 0.03 -15.96
C VAL A 5 3.50 0.46 -14.51
N TYR A 6 2.24 0.72 -14.11
CA TYR A 6 1.85 1.15 -12.77
C TYR A 6 1.58 -0.03 -11.80
N SER A 7 1.84 -1.26 -12.25
CA SER A 7 1.55 -2.47 -11.48
C SER A 7 2.37 -2.60 -10.19
N GLN A 8 3.50 -1.92 -10.06
CA GLN A 8 4.37 -1.96 -8.87
C GLN A 8 3.61 -1.65 -7.58
N HIS A 9 2.76 -0.63 -7.58
CA HIS A 9 2.00 -0.27 -6.38
C HIS A 9 0.89 -1.28 -6.05
N TRP A 10 0.21 -1.79 -7.07
CA TRP A 10 -1.03 -2.56 -6.89
C TRP A 10 -0.80 -4.07 -6.80
N ASN A 11 0.02 -4.62 -7.70
CA ASN A 11 0.39 -6.03 -7.75
C ASN A 11 1.59 -6.21 -8.69
N ALA A 12 2.80 -6.29 -8.13
CA ALA A 12 4.04 -6.46 -8.89
C ALA A 12 4.12 -7.81 -9.63
N ALA A 13 3.32 -8.83 -9.25
CA ALA A 13 3.30 -10.11 -9.95
C ALA A 13 2.82 -9.98 -11.40
N LYS A 14 2.05 -8.93 -11.72
CA LYS A 14 1.59 -8.63 -13.08
C LYS A 14 2.73 -8.36 -14.07
N TYR A 15 3.92 -7.90 -13.62
CA TYR A 15 5.02 -7.58 -14.53
C TYR A 15 5.51 -8.76 -15.36
N ALA A 16 5.38 -9.98 -14.84
CA ALA A 16 5.71 -11.19 -15.58
C ALA A 16 4.83 -11.41 -16.83
N PHE A 17 3.63 -10.81 -16.89
CA PHE A 17 2.67 -10.91 -17.99
C PHE A 17 2.66 -9.69 -18.93
N VAL A 18 3.40 -8.63 -18.61
CA VAL A 18 3.51 -7.48 -19.51
C VAL A 18 4.24 -7.88 -20.80
N LYS A 19 3.71 -7.47 -21.96
CA LYS A 19 4.26 -7.86 -23.27
C LYS A 19 5.59 -7.19 -23.61
N SER A 20 5.82 -5.95 -23.17
CA SER A 20 7.06 -5.24 -23.44
C SER A 20 8.17 -5.64 -22.47
N PRO A 21 9.43 -5.72 -22.93
CA PRO A 21 10.56 -6.15 -22.10
C PRO A 21 10.99 -5.11 -21.05
N LYS A 22 10.62 -3.84 -21.25
CA LYS A 22 10.92 -2.75 -20.34
C LYS A 22 9.83 -1.70 -20.41
N GLY A 23 9.61 -0.98 -19.32
CA GLY A 23 8.69 0.13 -19.26
C GLY A 23 9.07 1.09 -18.14
N PHE A 24 8.75 2.36 -18.34
CA PHE A 24 8.94 3.42 -17.36
C PHE A 24 7.72 4.34 -17.40
N ALA A 25 7.27 4.76 -16.23
CA ALA A 25 6.18 5.70 -16.07
C ALA A 25 6.50 6.70 -14.97
N PHE A 26 5.99 7.91 -15.16
CA PHE A 26 6.08 8.99 -14.20
C PHE A 26 4.71 9.69 -14.13
N SER A 27 4.30 10.03 -12.93
CA SER A 27 3.03 10.68 -12.64
C SER A 27 3.20 11.73 -11.54
N TYR A 28 2.49 12.83 -11.71
CA TYR A 28 2.39 13.93 -10.76
C TYR A 28 0.91 14.19 -10.49
N THR A 29 0.53 14.13 -9.22
CA THR A 29 -0.85 14.37 -8.79
C THR A 29 -0.85 15.54 -7.81
N PRO A 30 -1.32 16.72 -8.22
CA PRO A 30 -1.52 17.83 -7.29
C PRO A 30 -2.76 17.53 -6.42
N TRP A 31 -2.63 17.64 -5.10
CA TRP A 31 -3.69 17.29 -4.17
C TRP A 31 -4.47 18.52 -3.75
N LEU A 32 -5.78 18.53 -3.99
CA LEU A 32 -6.65 19.67 -3.63
C LEU A 32 -6.12 21.02 -4.12
N ASN A 33 -5.64 21.08 -5.36
CA ASN A 33 -5.02 22.27 -5.97
C ASN A 33 -5.89 23.55 -6.03
N LYS A 34 -7.16 23.46 -5.65
CA LYS A 34 -8.06 24.62 -5.50
C LYS A 34 -8.05 25.21 -4.08
N LEU A 35 -7.55 24.46 -3.12
CA LEU A 35 -7.50 24.82 -1.70
C LEU A 35 -6.06 25.10 -1.26
N VAL A 36 -5.11 24.33 -1.77
CA VAL A 36 -3.71 24.38 -1.37
C VAL A 36 -2.82 24.14 -2.60
N ASP A 37 -1.80 24.99 -2.79
CA ASP A 37 -0.97 24.99 -4.00
C ASP A 37 0.28 24.09 -3.92
N ASP A 38 0.65 23.63 -2.73
CA ASP A 38 1.95 23.01 -2.45
C ASP A 38 1.88 21.53 -2.00
N ILE A 39 0.67 20.95 -1.88
CA ILE A 39 0.49 19.52 -1.61
C ILE A 39 0.50 18.74 -2.92
N HIS A 40 1.38 17.76 -3.04
CA HIS A 40 1.50 16.96 -4.25
C HIS A 40 2.09 15.57 -4.03
N LEU A 41 1.74 14.66 -4.93
CA LEU A 41 2.26 13.30 -4.99
C LEU A 41 3.04 13.08 -6.29
N LEU A 42 4.30 12.70 -6.17
CA LEU A 42 5.14 12.20 -7.24
C LEU A 42 5.19 10.69 -7.18
N TYR A 43 5.02 10.04 -8.33
CA TYR A 43 5.18 8.59 -8.44
C TYR A 43 5.88 8.24 -9.75
N ALA A 44 6.99 7.51 -9.62
CA ALA A 44 7.76 6.98 -10.74
C ALA A 44 7.87 5.46 -10.58
N SER A 45 7.63 4.71 -11.65
CA SER A 45 7.78 3.25 -11.65
C SER A 45 8.48 2.78 -12.92
N GLY A 46 9.27 1.71 -12.79
CA GLY A 46 9.94 1.09 -13.91
C GLY A 46 10.09 -0.39 -13.70
N TYR A 47 10.16 -1.13 -14.80
CA TYR A 47 10.43 -2.56 -14.79
C TYR A 47 11.27 -2.96 -15.98
N TRP A 48 11.98 -4.08 -15.80
CA TRP A 48 12.78 -4.74 -16.80
C TRP A 48 12.60 -6.25 -16.68
N LYS A 49 12.17 -6.87 -17.78
CA LYS A 49 12.02 -8.31 -17.92
C LYS A 49 13.31 -8.92 -18.46
N PHE A 50 13.68 -10.08 -17.94
CA PHE A 50 14.92 -10.76 -18.30
C PHE A 50 14.82 -12.28 -18.14
N GLY A 51 15.83 -12.96 -18.68
CA GLY A 51 15.93 -14.42 -18.71
C GLY A 51 15.28 -15.03 -19.95
N ASN A 52 15.34 -16.36 -20.03
CA ASN A 52 14.71 -17.09 -21.14
C ASN A 52 13.19 -16.95 -21.04
N GLU A 53 12.52 -16.70 -22.17
CA GLU A 53 11.06 -16.61 -22.28
C GLU A 53 10.42 -15.50 -21.43
N ASP A 54 11.18 -14.46 -21.06
CA ASP A 54 10.72 -13.31 -20.26
C ASP A 54 9.99 -13.71 -18.95
N LEU A 55 10.42 -14.82 -18.34
CA LEU A 55 9.80 -15.38 -17.13
C LEU A 55 10.06 -14.56 -15.87
N ASN A 56 11.07 -13.68 -15.87
CA ASN A 56 11.46 -12.88 -14.71
C ASN A 56 11.29 -11.39 -15.02
N ALA A 57 10.91 -10.61 -14.01
CA ALA A 57 11.00 -9.16 -14.07
C ALA A 57 11.51 -8.58 -12.76
N LEU A 58 12.39 -7.59 -12.87
CA LEU A 58 12.81 -6.73 -11.78
C LEU A 58 12.11 -5.38 -11.98
N SER A 59 11.56 -4.83 -10.91
CA SER A 59 10.87 -3.54 -10.94
C SER A 59 11.21 -2.72 -9.72
N ALA A 60 11.05 -1.41 -9.84
CA ALA A 60 11.22 -0.47 -8.75
C ALA A 60 10.23 0.68 -8.88
N SER A 61 9.84 1.26 -7.75
CA SER A 61 9.16 2.56 -7.75
C SER A 61 9.66 3.49 -6.66
N LEU A 62 9.45 4.76 -6.95
CA LEU A 62 9.70 5.89 -6.07
C LEU A 62 8.39 6.63 -5.88
N ARG A 63 8.04 6.88 -4.62
CA ARG A 63 6.92 7.73 -4.25
C ARG A 63 7.42 8.83 -3.32
N TYR A 64 7.00 10.04 -3.61
CA TYR A 64 7.25 11.19 -2.77
C TYR A 64 5.95 11.98 -2.60
N PHE A 65 5.53 12.16 -1.36
CA PHE A 65 4.35 12.94 -1.00
C PHE A 65 4.81 14.15 -0.19
N SER A 66 4.47 15.34 -0.68
CA SER A 66 4.71 16.60 0.03
C SER A 66 3.41 17.08 0.62
N LEU A 67 3.44 17.44 1.90
CA LEU A 67 2.28 18.01 2.61
C LEU A 67 2.22 19.54 2.47
N GLY A 68 3.04 20.13 1.60
CA GLY A 68 3.14 21.58 1.47
C GLY A 68 3.83 22.24 2.66
N GLN A 69 3.78 23.57 2.69
CA GLN A 69 4.32 24.39 3.76
C GLN A 69 3.32 24.45 4.92
N VAL A 70 3.74 23.97 6.09
CA VAL A 70 3.01 24.20 7.34
C VAL A 70 3.68 25.35 8.07
N SER A 71 2.92 26.42 8.33
CA SER A 71 3.39 27.58 9.09
C SER A 71 3.19 27.35 10.58
N LEU A 72 4.25 27.58 11.35
CA LEU A 72 4.24 27.45 12.80
C LEU A 72 4.13 28.80 13.46
N PHE A 73 3.28 28.87 14.47
CA PHE A 73 3.01 30.08 15.23
C PHE A 73 3.33 29.84 16.71
N ASN A 74 3.80 30.87 17.40
CA ASN A 74 3.99 30.81 18.85
C ASN A 74 2.65 30.98 19.60
N GLU A 75 2.67 30.87 20.93
CA GLU A 75 1.47 31.09 21.77
C GLU A 75 0.88 32.50 21.62
N ASN A 76 1.69 33.47 21.21
CA ASN A 76 1.27 34.85 20.93
C ASN A 76 0.80 35.06 19.49
N THR A 77 0.62 33.99 18.70
CA THR A 77 0.23 33.99 17.28
C THR A 77 1.22 34.65 16.31
N ASP A 78 2.46 34.90 16.74
CA ASP A 78 3.53 35.34 15.84
C ASP A 78 4.06 34.15 15.03
N TYR A 79 4.33 34.40 13.75
CA TYR A 79 4.97 33.42 12.87
C TYR A 79 6.40 33.11 13.33
N ILE A 80 6.71 31.82 13.46
CA ILE A 80 8.05 31.32 13.80
C ILE A 80 8.80 30.94 12.52
N MET A 81 8.31 29.92 11.82
CA MET A 81 8.92 29.37 10.62
C MET A 81 7.93 28.49 9.83
N GLY A 82 8.25 28.24 8.57
CA GLY A 82 7.56 27.28 7.72
C GLY A 82 8.35 25.98 7.64
N VAL A 83 7.68 24.84 7.82
CA VAL A 83 8.26 23.50 7.66
C VAL A 83 7.60 22.80 6.47
N PHE A 84 8.31 21.83 5.88
CA PHE A 84 7.84 21.10 4.69
C PHE A 84 7.79 19.60 4.96
N PRO A 85 6.74 19.13 5.66
CA PRO A 85 6.59 17.72 5.95
C PRO A 85 6.49 16.91 4.67
N ASN A 86 7.12 15.73 4.67
CA ASN A 86 7.15 14.88 3.50
C ASN A 86 7.20 13.40 3.85
N GLU A 87 6.73 12.59 2.92
CA GLU A 87 6.86 11.15 2.96
C GLU A 87 7.53 10.64 1.70
N PHE A 88 8.36 9.64 1.89
CA PHE A 88 9.17 9.01 0.87
C PHE A 88 9.02 7.50 0.99
N ALA A 89 8.74 6.84 -0.13
CA ALA A 89 8.78 5.40 -0.22
C ALA A 89 9.56 4.96 -1.46
N PHE A 90 10.49 4.04 -1.25
CA PHE A 90 11.22 3.39 -2.32
C PHE A 90 10.99 1.89 -2.23
N ASP A 91 10.58 1.28 -3.33
CA ASP A 91 10.41 -0.17 -3.38
C ASP A 91 11.10 -0.80 -4.59
N ILE A 92 11.52 -2.05 -4.38
CA ILE A 92 12.09 -2.94 -5.40
C ILE A 92 11.33 -4.24 -5.31
N ALA A 93 10.89 -4.76 -6.46
CA ALA A 93 10.22 -6.05 -6.54
C ALA A 93 10.90 -6.99 -7.53
N TYR A 94 10.88 -8.26 -7.18
CA TYR A 94 11.18 -9.36 -8.11
C TYR A 94 9.90 -10.14 -8.35
N SER A 95 9.56 -10.31 -9.62
CA SER A 95 8.41 -11.07 -10.07
C SER A 95 8.84 -12.20 -11.00
N ARG A 96 8.16 -13.33 -10.90
CA ARG A 96 8.45 -14.52 -11.69
C ARG A 96 7.17 -15.22 -12.12
N LYS A 97 7.13 -15.58 -13.40
CA LYS A 97 6.16 -16.52 -13.94
C LYS A 97 6.51 -17.93 -13.47
N LEU A 98 5.62 -18.54 -12.70
CA LEU A 98 5.80 -19.85 -12.07
C LEU A 98 5.15 -20.96 -12.90
N THR A 99 4.04 -20.64 -13.57
CA THR A 99 3.39 -21.49 -14.58
C THR A 99 3.03 -20.63 -15.79
N GLU A 100 2.56 -21.23 -16.88
CA GLU A 100 2.13 -20.45 -18.06
C GLU A 100 1.06 -19.39 -17.73
N THR A 101 0.23 -19.67 -16.72
CA THR A 101 -0.89 -18.82 -16.31
C THR A 101 -0.66 -18.09 -15.00
N PHE A 102 0.28 -18.49 -14.13
CA PHE A 102 0.47 -17.91 -12.80
C PHE A 102 1.86 -17.29 -12.59
N SER A 103 1.90 -16.13 -11.92
CA SER A 103 3.11 -15.48 -11.44
C SER A 103 3.01 -15.12 -9.97
N GLY A 104 4.17 -15.03 -9.32
CA GLY A 104 4.33 -14.49 -7.98
C GLY A 104 5.31 -13.33 -7.96
N ALA A 105 5.22 -12.48 -6.93
CA ALA A 105 6.19 -11.44 -6.68
C ALA A 105 6.45 -11.23 -5.19
N ILE A 106 7.67 -10.81 -4.89
CA ILE A 106 8.08 -10.29 -3.59
C ILE A 106 8.59 -8.87 -3.81
N THR A 107 8.09 -7.95 -3.00
CA THR A 107 8.50 -6.54 -3.00
C THR A 107 9.12 -6.21 -1.65
N LEU A 108 10.20 -5.45 -1.64
CA LEU A 108 10.77 -4.84 -0.45
C LEU A 108 10.61 -3.33 -0.56
N ARG A 109 10.18 -2.69 0.52
CA ARG A 109 9.91 -1.26 0.59
C ARG A 109 10.61 -0.64 1.79
N TYR A 110 11.27 0.48 1.56
CA TYR A 110 11.73 1.40 2.59
C TYR A 110 10.82 2.62 2.60
N ILE A 111 10.37 3.01 3.78
CA ILE A 111 9.47 4.15 4.01
C ILE A 111 10.18 5.09 4.98
N ARG A 112 10.18 6.37 4.63
CA ARG A 112 10.64 7.46 5.49
C ARG A 112 9.57 8.55 5.50
N ALA A 113 9.19 8.99 6.69
CA ALA A 113 8.22 10.06 6.86
C ALA A 113 8.77 11.08 7.84
N ASP A 114 8.86 12.32 7.39
CA ASP A 114 9.38 13.43 8.17
C ASP A 114 8.28 14.46 8.38
N TYR A 115 7.77 14.49 9.61
CA TYR A 115 6.81 15.50 10.08
C TYR A 115 7.44 16.47 11.07
N SER A 116 8.76 16.53 11.15
CA SER A 116 9.44 17.39 12.12
C SER A 116 9.07 18.85 11.85
N ALA A 117 8.36 19.42 12.82
CA ALA A 117 7.85 20.78 12.78
C ALA A 117 8.73 21.71 13.63
N GLY A 118 10.05 21.53 13.60
CA GLY A 118 10.98 22.34 14.41
C GLY A 118 10.91 22.09 15.93
N SER A 119 10.17 21.08 16.40
CA SER A 119 10.20 20.60 17.78
C SER A 119 11.21 19.45 17.93
N ASP A 120 12.03 19.47 18.97
CA ASP A 120 13.01 18.39 19.26
C ASP A 120 12.36 17.03 19.57
N ASP A 121 11.07 17.01 19.90
CA ASP A 121 10.32 15.79 20.25
C ASP A 121 9.83 15.00 19.01
N ILE A 122 9.81 15.60 17.82
CA ILE A 122 9.36 14.93 16.58
C ILE A 122 10.57 14.59 15.71
N THR A 123 10.80 13.30 15.55
CA THR A 123 11.89 12.73 14.76
C THR A 123 11.36 12.07 13.48
N PRO A 124 12.14 12.05 12.38
CA PRO A 124 11.73 11.37 11.15
C PRO A 124 11.57 9.86 11.37
N GLY A 125 10.40 9.34 11.02
CA GLY A 125 10.07 7.92 11.11
C GLY A 125 10.64 7.13 9.94
N ASN A 126 11.14 5.93 10.24
CA ASN A 126 11.67 5.00 9.25
C ASN A 126 11.00 3.64 9.42
N ALA A 127 10.64 3.00 8.32
CA ALA A 127 10.06 1.66 8.35
C ALA A 127 10.48 0.83 7.14
N PHE A 128 10.51 -0.48 7.33
CA PHE A 128 10.74 -1.46 6.28
C PHE A 128 9.53 -2.36 6.15
N ALA A 129 9.14 -2.65 4.92
CA ALA A 129 8.00 -3.51 4.62
C ALA A 129 8.31 -4.47 3.47
N ALA A 130 7.56 -5.55 3.43
CA ALA A 130 7.55 -6.50 2.33
C ALA A 130 6.11 -6.67 1.81
N ASP A 131 5.98 -6.85 0.50
CA ASP A 131 4.72 -7.21 -0.13
C ASP A 131 4.85 -8.60 -0.77
N ILE A 132 3.82 -9.42 -0.63
CA ILE A 132 3.69 -10.72 -1.31
C ILE A 132 2.50 -10.62 -2.25
N ALA A 133 2.69 -10.95 -3.51
CA ALA A 133 1.61 -10.87 -4.49
C ALA A 133 1.59 -12.08 -5.43
N GLY A 134 0.40 -12.44 -5.89
CA GLY A 134 0.17 -13.46 -6.89
C GLY A 134 -0.80 -12.96 -7.95
N TYR A 135 -0.62 -13.46 -9.17
CA TYR A 135 -1.48 -13.10 -10.30
C TYR A 135 -1.60 -14.26 -11.29
N ASN A 136 -2.82 -14.52 -11.73
CA ASN A 136 -3.18 -15.56 -12.68
C ASN A 136 -3.89 -14.94 -13.88
N GLU A 137 -3.48 -15.30 -15.10
CA GLU A 137 -4.17 -15.00 -16.34
C GLU A 137 -4.58 -16.30 -17.04
N THR A 138 -5.88 -16.45 -17.27
CA THR A 138 -6.44 -17.61 -17.99
C THR A 138 -7.37 -17.13 -19.09
N TYR A 139 -7.25 -17.72 -20.27
CA TYR A 139 -8.17 -17.48 -21.38
C TYR A 139 -9.38 -18.39 -21.25
N LEU A 140 -10.56 -17.81 -21.46
CA LEU A 140 -11.84 -18.53 -21.41
C LEU A 140 -12.69 -18.18 -22.62
N TYR A 141 -13.40 -19.17 -23.15
CA TYR A 141 -14.29 -18.98 -24.29
C TYR A 141 -15.65 -18.51 -23.81
N MET A 142 -16.04 -17.29 -24.21
CA MET A 142 -17.39 -16.75 -24.03
C MET A 142 -18.06 -16.63 -25.39
N GLY A 143 -18.84 -17.64 -25.75
CA GLY A 143 -19.46 -17.72 -27.07
C GLY A 143 -18.41 -17.90 -28.17
N ARG A 144 -18.20 -16.86 -28.98
CA ARG A 144 -17.22 -16.87 -30.08
C ARG A 144 -15.95 -16.08 -29.77
N SER A 145 -15.88 -15.43 -28.61
CA SER A 145 -14.75 -14.61 -28.20
C SER A 145 -13.95 -15.30 -27.11
N GLU A 146 -12.63 -15.19 -27.19
CA GLU A 146 -11.71 -15.63 -26.14
C GLU A 146 -11.46 -14.46 -25.19
N ALA A 147 -12.10 -14.51 -24.02
CA ALA A 147 -11.95 -13.48 -22.98
C ALA A 147 -10.79 -13.82 -22.05
N LEU A 148 -10.13 -12.80 -21.53
CA LEU A 148 -9.03 -12.94 -20.57
C LEU A 148 -9.55 -12.72 -19.15
N LEU A 149 -9.42 -13.74 -18.31
CA LEU A 149 -9.71 -13.68 -16.88
C LEU A 149 -8.39 -13.51 -16.11
N GLY A 150 -8.29 -12.40 -15.40
CA GLY A 150 -7.23 -12.13 -14.44
C GLY A 150 -7.75 -12.34 -13.02
N LEU A 151 -7.05 -13.13 -12.21
CA LEU A 151 -7.28 -13.25 -10.77
C LEU A 151 -5.99 -12.87 -10.04
N GLY A 152 -6.08 -12.12 -8.96
CA GLY A 152 -4.88 -11.69 -8.24
C GLY A 152 -5.13 -11.49 -6.76
N PHE A 153 -4.04 -11.60 -6.01
CA PHE A 153 -4.00 -11.20 -4.61
C PHE A 153 -2.72 -10.43 -4.32
N SER A 154 -2.76 -9.56 -3.32
CA SER A 154 -1.59 -8.88 -2.78
C SER A 154 -1.77 -8.65 -1.29
N ILE A 155 -0.78 -9.04 -0.51
CA ILE A 155 -0.63 -8.63 0.89
C ILE A 155 0.51 -7.63 0.93
N SER A 156 0.19 -6.39 1.22
CA SER A 156 1.10 -5.25 1.14
C SER A 156 1.42 -4.68 2.51
N ASN A 157 2.57 -4.01 2.65
CA ASN A 157 3.07 -3.37 3.86
C ASN A 157 3.23 -4.32 5.06
N ILE A 158 3.68 -5.56 4.85
CA ILE A 158 4.05 -6.47 5.95
C ILE A 158 5.41 -6.01 6.47
N GLY A 159 5.44 -5.30 7.60
CA GLY A 159 6.67 -4.59 7.97
C GLY A 159 6.80 -4.20 9.43
N THR A 160 7.86 -3.45 9.72
CA THR A 160 8.08 -2.85 11.04
C THR A 160 6.98 -1.82 11.34
N LYS A 161 6.79 -1.50 12.61
CA LYS A 161 6.06 -0.29 12.99
C LYS A 161 6.88 0.95 12.67
N ILE A 162 6.23 2.10 12.53
CA ILE A 162 6.88 3.41 12.36
C ILE A 162 6.68 4.24 13.64
N SER A 163 7.69 5.02 14.02
CA SER A 163 7.65 5.92 15.17
C SER A 163 8.13 7.30 14.74
N TYR A 164 7.56 8.34 15.34
CA TYR A 164 7.90 9.75 15.09
C TYR A 164 8.46 10.46 16.32
N ASP A 165 8.69 9.74 17.41
CA ASP A 165 9.00 10.29 18.74
C ASP A 165 10.15 9.54 19.41
N GLY A 166 11.13 9.07 18.62
CA GLY A 166 12.28 8.34 19.15
C GLY A 166 11.95 6.94 19.68
N ASN A 167 10.97 6.26 19.09
CA ASN A 167 10.46 4.93 19.48
C ASN A 167 9.70 4.89 20.82
N ASN A 168 9.23 6.03 21.33
CA ASN A 168 8.36 6.06 22.51
C ASN A 168 6.96 5.51 22.18
N THR A 169 6.41 5.91 21.03
CA THR A 169 5.18 5.35 20.47
C THR A 169 5.42 4.83 19.06
N SER A 170 4.75 3.73 18.71
CA SER A 170 4.90 3.10 17.40
C SER A 170 3.55 2.74 16.79
N MET A 171 3.41 3.00 15.50
CA MET A 171 2.20 2.83 14.73
C MET A 171 2.38 1.72 13.70
N PHE A 172 1.35 0.92 13.48
CA PHE A 172 1.37 -0.09 12.42
C PHE A 172 1.44 0.59 11.06
N LEU A 173 2.22 0.02 10.14
CA LEU A 173 2.05 0.31 8.73
C LEU A 173 0.65 -0.18 8.30
N PRO A 174 0.01 0.46 7.30
CA PRO A 174 -1.28 0.04 6.79
C PRO A 174 -1.11 -1.24 5.98
N THR A 175 -0.95 -2.37 6.67
CA THR A 175 -0.93 -3.70 6.05
C THR A 175 -2.29 -3.96 5.43
N ASN A 176 -2.32 -4.36 4.17
CA ASN A 176 -3.57 -4.52 3.44
C ASN A 176 -3.56 -5.79 2.61
N LEU A 177 -4.62 -6.59 2.75
CA LEU A 177 -4.96 -7.71 1.87
C LEU A 177 -5.86 -7.19 0.76
N ARG A 178 -5.41 -7.37 -0.48
CA ARG A 178 -6.19 -7.12 -1.69
C ARG A 178 -6.46 -8.42 -2.41
N LEU A 179 -7.70 -8.65 -2.80
CA LEU A 179 -8.12 -9.71 -3.71
C LEU A 179 -8.79 -9.05 -4.91
N GLY A 180 -8.46 -9.49 -6.11
CA GLY A 180 -8.93 -8.86 -7.33
C GLY A 180 -9.28 -9.86 -8.41
N ALA A 181 -10.31 -9.54 -9.19
CA ALA A 181 -10.69 -10.24 -10.39
C ALA A 181 -10.91 -9.24 -11.53
N SER A 182 -10.51 -9.60 -12.74
CA SER A 182 -10.80 -8.79 -13.93
C SER A 182 -11.12 -9.67 -15.11
N LEU A 183 -12.16 -9.31 -15.85
CA LEU A 183 -12.56 -9.95 -17.10
C LEU A 183 -12.38 -8.94 -18.23
N ALA A 184 -11.55 -9.28 -19.21
CA ALA A 184 -11.34 -8.49 -20.41
C ALA A 184 -11.95 -9.22 -21.61
N TYR A 185 -13.03 -8.67 -22.14
CA TYR A 185 -13.79 -9.21 -23.27
C TYR A 185 -13.41 -8.47 -24.56
N PRO A 186 -12.88 -9.15 -25.59
CA PRO A 186 -12.58 -8.50 -26.87
C PRO A 186 -13.88 -8.25 -27.65
N LEU A 187 -14.16 -6.98 -27.92
CA LEU A 187 -15.26 -6.56 -28.79
C LEU A 187 -14.84 -6.62 -30.27
N SER A 188 -13.56 -6.33 -30.54
CA SER A 188 -12.90 -6.50 -31.85
C SER A 188 -11.38 -6.59 -31.68
N ASP A 189 -10.65 -6.80 -32.77
CA ASP A 189 -9.17 -6.89 -32.78
C ASP A 189 -8.44 -5.70 -32.12
N LYS A 190 -9.11 -4.54 -31.99
CA LYS A 190 -8.55 -3.31 -31.42
C LYS A 190 -9.31 -2.79 -30.19
N ASN A 191 -10.47 -3.36 -29.87
CA ASN A 191 -11.32 -2.86 -28.80
C ASN A 191 -11.57 -3.97 -27.77
N THR A 192 -11.19 -3.70 -26.52
CA THR A 192 -11.40 -4.62 -25.39
C THR A 192 -12.14 -3.90 -24.29
N LEU A 193 -13.26 -4.47 -23.84
CA LEU A 193 -13.97 -4.01 -22.66
C LEU A 193 -13.43 -4.78 -21.45
N SER A 194 -12.95 -4.09 -20.42
CA SER A 194 -12.51 -4.73 -19.18
C SER A 194 -13.38 -4.30 -18.01
N ILE A 195 -13.82 -5.28 -17.23
CA ILE A 195 -14.51 -5.10 -15.96
C ILE A 195 -13.57 -5.65 -14.89
N SER A 196 -13.30 -4.85 -13.86
CA SER A 196 -12.46 -5.24 -12.73
C SER A 196 -13.21 -5.04 -11.42
N PHE A 197 -12.98 -5.93 -10.48
CA PHE A 197 -13.51 -5.92 -9.14
C PHE A 197 -12.37 -6.21 -8.17
N ASP A 198 -12.20 -5.36 -7.17
CA ASP A 198 -11.17 -5.50 -6.15
C ASP A 198 -11.83 -5.39 -4.77
N VAL A 199 -11.36 -6.20 -3.83
CA VAL A 199 -11.75 -6.21 -2.42
C VAL A 199 -10.50 -5.98 -1.59
N ASN A 200 -10.57 -5.08 -0.62
CA ASN A 200 -9.48 -4.69 0.26
C ASN A 200 -9.89 -4.88 1.71
N LYS A 201 -9.02 -5.49 2.52
CA LYS A 201 -9.14 -5.52 3.98
C LYS A 201 -7.85 -5.02 4.61
N LEU A 202 -7.98 -4.04 5.49
CA LEU A 202 -6.87 -3.64 6.35
C LEU A 202 -6.57 -4.75 7.35
N LEU A 203 -5.30 -5.12 7.42
CA LEU A 203 -4.76 -6.16 8.30
C LEU A 203 -4.04 -5.54 9.50
N VAL A 204 -4.62 -4.48 10.03
CA VAL A 204 -4.10 -3.73 11.17
C VAL A 204 -5.05 -3.97 12.34
N PRO A 205 -4.55 -4.28 13.54
CA PRO A 205 -5.42 -4.58 14.67
C PRO A 205 -6.20 -3.34 15.10
N THR A 206 -7.48 -3.53 15.44
CA THR A 206 -8.36 -2.46 15.90
C THR A 206 -8.05 -2.11 17.36
N PRO A 207 -7.76 -0.83 17.68
CA PRO A 207 -7.56 -0.40 19.06
C PRO A 207 -8.78 -0.70 19.92
N GLN A 208 -8.56 -1.28 21.10
CA GLN A 208 -9.66 -1.58 22.02
C GLN A 208 -10.18 -0.31 22.68
N LEU A 209 -11.50 -0.11 22.62
CA LEU A 209 -12.19 1.00 23.26
C LEU A 209 -12.09 0.89 24.80
N PRO A 210 -12.08 2.02 25.53
CA PRO A 210 -12.20 2.03 26.98
C PRO A 210 -13.47 1.32 27.43
N LYS A 211 -13.39 0.60 28.55
CA LYS A 211 -14.56 -0.05 29.18
C LYS A 211 -15.21 0.91 30.17
N GLU A 212 -16.54 0.79 30.36
CA GLU A 212 -17.21 1.47 31.47
C GLU A 212 -16.61 0.99 32.80
N GLU A 213 -16.32 1.93 33.71
CA GLU A 213 -15.66 1.69 35.00
C GLU A 213 -14.19 1.21 34.93
N GLU A 214 -13.48 1.42 33.81
CA GLU A 214 -12.05 1.12 33.69
C GLU A 214 -11.20 1.97 34.67
N THR A 215 -10.38 1.30 35.48
CA THR A 215 -9.41 1.98 36.34
C THR A 215 -8.22 2.52 35.53
N SER A 216 -7.50 3.51 36.06
CA SER A 216 -6.33 4.07 35.37
C SER A 216 -5.24 3.02 35.07
N GLU A 217 -5.08 2.02 35.93
CA GLU A 217 -4.13 0.91 35.72
C GLU A 217 -4.58 -0.02 34.59
N GLU A 218 -5.87 -0.33 34.50
CA GLU A 218 -6.43 -1.14 33.41
C GLU A 218 -6.35 -0.41 32.06
N ALA A 219 -6.60 0.91 32.06
CA ALA A 219 -6.45 1.74 30.87
C ALA A 219 -5.00 1.73 30.35
N GLN A 220 -4.01 1.90 31.24
CA GLN A 220 -2.60 1.86 30.86
C GLN A 220 -2.22 0.48 30.32
N LYS A 221 -2.64 -0.58 31.01
CA LYS A 221 -2.38 -1.95 30.56
C LYS A 221 -2.96 -2.23 29.17
N ARG A 222 -4.19 -1.79 28.89
CA ARG A 222 -4.83 -1.92 27.57
C ARG A 222 -4.03 -1.21 26.47
N ILE A 223 -3.52 -0.01 26.78
CA ILE A 223 -2.68 0.77 25.87
C ILE A 223 -1.35 0.05 25.61
N ASP A 224 -0.68 -0.42 26.66
CA ASP A 224 0.58 -1.14 26.57
C ASP A 224 0.42 -2.46 25.80
N ASP A 225 -0.63 -3.23 26.10
CA ASP A 225 -0.95 -4.46 25.39
C ASP A 225 -1.12 -4.22 23.89
N TYR A 226 -1.77 -3.11 23.49
CA TYR A 226 -1.92 -2.74 22.07
C TYR A 226 -0.57 -2.39 21.42
N TYR A 227 0.24 -1.55 22.06
CA TYR A 227 1.54 -1.15 21.53
C TYR A 227 2.54 -2.33 21.46
N ASN A 228 2.40 -3.33 22.34
CA ASN A 228 3.24 -4.53 22.37
C ASN A 228 2.87 -5.60 21.34
N ILE A 229 1.72 -5.47 20.64
CA ILE A 229 1.37 -6.38 19.53
C ILE A 229 2.41 -6.24 18.42
N SER A 230 3.10 -7.33 18.05
CA SER A 230 4.03 -7.31 16.92
C SER A 230 3.28 -7.10 15.59
N SER A 231 3.93 -6.54 14.58
CA SER A 231 3.30 -6.30 13.27
C SER A 231 2.69 -7.56 12.65
N ILE A 232 3.38 -8.70 12.76
CA ILE A 232 2.89 -9.98 12.23
C ILE A 232 1.71 -10.49 13.06
N ALA A 233 1.78 -10.39 14.40
CA ALA A 233 0.65 -10.77 15.25
C ALA A 233 -0.58 -9.89 14.98
N GLY A 234 -0.37 -8.61 14.69
CA GLY A 234 -1.41 -7.66 14.30
C GLY A 234 -2.21 -8.13 13.08
N ILE A 235 -1.53 -8.68 12.07
CA ILE A 235 -2.19 -9.23 10.87
C ILE A 235 -3.17 -10.35 11.24
N PHE A 236 -2.76 -11.33 12.03
CA PHE A 236 -3.65 -12.44 12.38
C PHE A 236 -4.76 -12.01 13.34
N LYS A 237 -4.49 -11.01 14.19
CA LYS A 237 -5.48 -10.45 15.12
C LYS A 237 -6.59 -9.67 14.40
N SER A 238 -6.25 -8.96 13.33
CA SER A 238 -7.16 -8.11 12.53
C SER A 238 -8.34 -8.82 11.83
N PHE A 239 -8.45 -10.15 11.94
CA PHE A 239 -9.55 -10.91 11.33
C PHE A 239 -10.73 -11.15 12.29
N GLY A 240 -10.60 -10.78 13.56
CA GLY A 240 -11.64 -11.01 14.55
C GLY A 240 -11.47 -10.18 15.82
N ASP A 241 -10.89 -8.99 15.69
CA ASP A 241 -10.67 -8.07 16.81
C ASP A 241 -11.60 -6.85 16.81
N ALA A 242 -12.44 -6.69 15.78
CA ALA A 242 -13.45 -5.64 15.76
C ALA A 242 -14.43 -5.77 16.94
N PRO A 243 -14.61 -4.73 17.78
CA PRO A 243 -15.47 -4.76 18.97
C PRO A 243 -16.94 -5.13 18.70
N GLY A 244 -17.45 -4.80 17.52
CA GLY A 244 -18.78 -5.09 16.99
C GLY A 244 -18.90 -6.44 16.27
N GLY A 245 -17.85 -7.26 16.30
CA GLY A 245 -17.82 -8.61 15.74
C GLY A 245 -17.88 -8.64 14.22
N PHE A 246 -18.36 -9.76 13.65
CA PHE A 246 -18.33 -10.02 12.20
C PHE A 246 -18.98 -8.91 11.34
N LYS A 247 -19.99 -8.22 11.87
CA LYS A 247 -20.64 -7.12 11.15
C LYS A 247 -19.69 -5.94 10.93
N GLU A 248 -18.91 -5.59 11.95
CA GLU A 248 -17.91 -4.52 11.86
C GLU A 248 -16.71 -4.96 11.01
N GLU A 249 -16.23 -6.20 11.20
CA GLU A 249 -15.19 -6.80 10.34
C GLU A 249 -15.53 -6.74 8.84
N MET A 250 -16.80 -6.93 8.48
CA MET A 250 -17.29 -6.83 7.10
C MET A 250 -17.45 -5.39 6.61
N GLN A 251 -17.59 -4.42 7.51
CA GLN A 251 -17.60 -2.99 7.17
C GLN A 251 -16.19 -2.46 6.94
N GLU A 252 -15.18 -3.12 7.50
CA GLU A 252 -13.76 -2.83 7.23
C GLU A 252 -13.28 -3.37 5.87
N VAL A 253 -14.12 -4.15 5.18
CA VAL A 253 -13.85 -4.63 3.82
C VAL A 253 -14.39 -3.62 2.80
N MET A 254 -13.50 -3.10 1.96
CA MET A 254 -13.79 -2.08 0.93
C MET A 254 -13.60 -2.61 -0.50
#